data_AF-A0A7V2TXA1-F1
#
_entry.id   AF-A0A7V2TXA1-F1
#
_cell.length_a   1.000
_cell.length_b   1.000
_cell.length_c   1.000
_cell.angle_alpha   90.00
_cell.angle_beta   90.00
_cell.angle_gamma   90.00
#
_symmetry.space_group_name_H-M   'P 1'
#
loop_
_entity.id
_entity.type
_entity.pdbx_description
1 polymer ?
#
loop_
_entity_poly.entity_id
_entity_poly.type
_entity_poly.pdbx_seq_one_letter_code
_entity_poly.pdbx_strand_id
1 'polypeptide(L)' 'MRFTLIDKIVELEPGVRISAVKTLTMAEEYLADHFPKFPVMPGVLMLEAMTEAAAWLIRATENFASSMVVLREAANV' A
#
# COMPACT_ATOMS: atom_id res chain seq x y z
N MET A 1 -3.62 -15.99 0.26
CA MET A 1 -3.79 -14.52 0.23
C MET A 1 -2.55 -13.90 -0.39
N ARG A 2 -2.68 -13.28 -1.56
CA ARG A 2 -1.61 -12.48 -2.15
C ARG A 2 -1.82 -11.04 -1.65
N PHE A 3 -0.98 -10.59 -0.74
CA PHE A 3 -0.97 -9.20 -0.26
C PHE A 3 -0.14 -8.35 -1.23
N THR A 4 -0.80 -7.86 -2.26
CA THR A 4 -0.26 -6.81 -3.12
C THR A 4 -1.42 -5.88 -3.38
N LEU A 5 -1.45 -4.77 -2.66
CA LEU A 5 -2.57 -3.83 -2.69
C LEU A 5 -2.34 -2.75 -3.73
N ILE A 6 -1.12 -2.25 -3.91
CA ILE A 6 -0.90 -1.23 -4.95
C ILE A 6 -1.01 -1.85 -6.35
N ASP A 7 -1.80 -1.22 -7.24
CA ASP A 7 -1.97 -1.67 -8.62
C ASP A 7 -0.97 -0.98 -9.55
N LYS A 8 -0.63 0.28 -9.27
CA LYS A 8 0.23 1.09 -10.13
C LYS A 8 1.00 2.15 -9.34
N ILE A 9 2.28 2.33 -9.67
CA ILE A 9 3.06 3.52 -9.30
C ILE A 9 2.90 4.55 -10.43
N VAL A 10 2.45 5.76 -10.10
CA VAL A 10 2.22 6.84 -11.09
C VAL A 10 3.36 7.86 -11.12
N GLU A 11 4.03 8.04 -9.98
CA GLU A 11 5.22 8.89 -9.86
C GLU A 11 6.17 8.28 -8.83
N LEU A 12 7.48 8.36 -9.11
CA LEU A 12 8.52 7.92 -8.20
C LEU A 12 9.75 8.84 -8.34
N GLU A 13 10.05 9.57 -7.28
CA GLU A 13 11.26 10.38 -7.13
C GLU A 13 12.08 9.81 -5.98
N PRO A 14 13.16 9.04 -6.26
CA PRO A 14 13.96 8.37 -5.24
C PRO A 14 14.45 9.34 -4.16
N GLY A 15 14.29 8.97 -2.90
CA GLY A 15 14.67 9.77 -1.73
C GLY A 15 13.71 10.93 -1.40
N VAL A 16 12.69 11.17 -2.23
CA VAL A 16 11.82 12.35 -2.10
C VAL A 16 10.35 11.96 -1.92
N ARG A 17 9.73 11.32 -2.93
CA ARG A 17 8.30 10.98 -2.88
C ARG A 17 7.90 9.86 -3.82
N ILE A 18 6.77 9.23 -3.53
CA ILE A 18 6.10 8.27 -4.40
C ILE A 18 4.60 8.57 -4.44
N SER A 19 3.97 8.36 -5.59
CA SER A 19 2.52 8.34 -5.73
C SER A 19 2.10 7.02 -6.37
N ALA A 20 1.13 6.34 -5.77
CA ALA A 20 0.63 5.04 -6.19
C ALA A 20 -0.91 4.99 -6.13
N VAL A 21 -1.48 4.02 -6.85
CA VAL A 21 -2.92 3.83 -6.99
C VAL A 21 -3.30 2.43 -6.54
N LYS A 22 -4.29 2.35 -5.65
CA LYS A 22 -5.14 1.18 -5.41
C LYS A 22 -6.51 1.47 -6.00
N THR A 23 -6.96 0.62 -6.91
CA THR A 23 -8.30 0.60 -7.46
C THR A 23 -9.16 -0.30 -6.61
N LEU A 24 -10.26 0.23 -6.09
CA LEU A 24 -11.23 -0.55 -5.33
C LEU A 24 -12.37 -0.98 -6.23
N THR A 25 -12.67 -2.27 -6.21
CA THR A 25 -13.82 -2.86 -6.92
C THR A 25 -14.53 -3.84 -6.00
N MET A 26 -15.79 -4.16 -6.27
CA MET A 26 -16.53 -5.16 -5.50
C MET A 26 -15.98 -6.59 -5.62
N ALA A 27 -14.96 -6.82 -6.45
CA ALA A 27 -14.26 -8.11 -6.51
C ALA A 27 -13.28 -8.32 -5.34
N GLU A 28 -12.97 -7.27 -4.58
CA GLU A 28 -12.11 -7.36 -3.39
C GLU A 28 -12.84 -8.11 -2.27
N GLU A 29 -12.32 -9.27 -1.86
CA GLU A 29 -12.97 -10.18 -0.91
C GLU A 29 -13.35 -9.49 0.41
N TYR A 30 -12.49 -8.61 0.94
CA TYR A 30 -12.73 -7.92 2.21
C TYR A 30 -13.91 -6.95 2.17
N LEU A 31 -14.34 -6.49 0.99
CA LEU A 31 -15.49 -5.60 0.85
C LEU A 31 -16.83 -6.32 1.05
N ALA A 32 -16.86 -7.65 0.92
CA ALA A 32 -18.07 -8.44 1.21
C ALA A 32 -18.44 -8.39 2.70
N ASP A 33 -17.44 -8.32 3.58
CA ASP A 33 -17.63 -8.39 5.04
C ASP A 33 -17.33 -7.07 5.76
N HIS A 34 -16.79 -6.06 5.06
CA HIS A 34 -16.46 -4.75 5.64
C HIS A 34 -17.09 -3.61 4.82
N PHE A 35 -18.38 -3.31 4.94
CA PHE A 35 -19.42 -4.03 5.68
C PHE A 35 -20.49 -4.56 4.72
N PRO A 36 -21.21 -5.66 5.02
CA PRO A 36 -22.06 -6.34 4.04
C PRO A 36 -23.12 -5.48 3.33
N LYS A 37 -23.58 -4.40 3.96
CA LYS A 37 -24.56 -3.45 3.39
C LYS A 37 -23.95 -2.09 3.03
N PHE A 38 -22.70 -1.86 3.41
CA PHE A 38 -21.98 -0.62 3.18
C PHE A 38 -20.48 -0.95 3.03
N PRO A 39 -20.06 -1.38 1.83
CA PRO A 39 -18.67 -1.75 1.58
C PRO A 39 -17.73 -0.56 1.74
N VAL A 40 -16.69 -0.71 2.54
CA VAL A 40 -15.71 0.29 2.94
C VAL A 40 -14.34 -0.38 2.97
N MET A 41 -13.33 0.23 2.38
CA MET A 41 -11.97 -0.30 2.51
C MET A 41 -11.52 -0.24 3.99
N PRO A 42 -11.08 -1.36 4.60
CA PRO A 42 -10.53 -1.32 5.95
C PRO A 42 -9.34 -0.36 6.05
N GLY A 43 -9.33 0.51 7.07
CA GLY A 43 -8.24 1.49 7.25
C GLY A 43 -6.86 0.85 7.40
N VAL A 44 -6.79 -0.34 7.99
CA VAL A 44 -5.53 -1.12 8.09
C VAL A 44 -5.00 -1.57 6.73
N LEU A 45 -5.86 -1.80 5.73
CA LEU A 45 -5.42 -2.11 4.37
C LEU A 45 -5.00 -0.85 3.61
N MET A 46 -5.55 0.32 3.95
CA MET A 46 -5.05 1.60 3.43
C MET A 46 -3.62 1.85 3.95
N LEU A 47 -3.38 1.59 5.23
CA LEU A 47 -2.04 1.63 5.84
C LEU A 47 -1.06 0.65 5.19
N GLU A 48 -1.49 -0.58 4.92
CA GLU A 48 -0.68 -1.57 4.23
C GLU A 48 -0.32 -1.11 2.81
N ALA A 49 -1.28 -0.59 2.05
CA ALA A 49 -1.01 -0.06 0.71
C ALA A 49 -0.01 1.11 0.72
N MET A 50 -0.09 2.00 1.72
CA MET A 50 0.91 3.06 1.91
C MET A 50 2.28 2.50 2.29
N THR A 51 2.32 1.44 3.10
CA THR A 51 3.56 0.76 3.49
C THR A 51 4.23 0.08 2.29
N GLU A 52 3.46 -0.61 1.45
CA GLU A 52 3.94 -1.17 0.19
C GLU A 52 4.53 -0.09 -0.72
N ALA A 53 3.84 1.04 -0.89
CA ALA A 53 4.33 2.16 -1.68
C ALA A 53 5.64 2.74 -1.11
N ALA A 54 5.70 3.00 0.21
CA ALA A 54 6.91 3.49 0.86
C ALA A 54 8.09 2.51 0.72
N ALA A 55 7.82 1.21 0.78
CA ALA A 55 8.84 0.18 0.57
C ALA A 55 9.42 0.20 -0.85
N TRP A 56 8.61 0.53 -1.87
CA TRP A 56 9.11 0.76 -3.24
C TRP A 56 9.98 2.01 -3.34
N LEU A 57 9.61 3.10 -2.67
CA LEU A 57 10.44 4.31 -2.61
C LEU A 57 11.80 4.02 -1.98
N ILE A 58 11.85 3.34 -0.83
CA ILE A 58 13.10 2.99 -0.15
C ILE A 58 13.97 2.10 -1.04
N ARG A 59 13.39 1.06 -1.65
CA ARG A 59 14.12 0.19 -2.57
C ARG A 59 14.75 0.95 -3.73
N ALA A 60 13.99 1.82 -4.39
CA ALA A 60 14.53 2.63 -5.50
C ALA A 60 15.62 3.59 -5.03
N THR A 61 15.45 4.18 -3.84
CA THR A 61 16.41 5.11 -3.23
C THR A 61 17.74 4.41 -2.91
N GLU A 62 17.67 3.21 -2.36
CA GLU A 62 18.85 2.43 -1.93
C GLU A 62 19.40 1.53 -3.06
N ASN A 63 18.95 1.71 -4.29
CA ASN A 63 19.31 0.86 -5.44
C ASN A 63 19.16 -0.64 -5.11
N PHE A 64 18.05 -0.99 -4.45
CA PHE A 64 17.67 -2.36 -4.08
C PHE A 64 18.68 -3.09 -3.19
N ALA A 65 19.48 -2.37 -2.39
CA ALA A 65 20.45 -2.96 -1.48
C ALA A 65 19.82 -3.85 -0.39
N SER A 66 18.61 -3.49 0.05
CA SER A 66 17.87 -4.19 1.11
C SER A 66 16.85 -5.16 0.51
N SER A 67 16.89 -6.44 0.93
CA SER A 67 15.91 -7.46 0.50
C SER A 67 14.54 -7.25 1.15
N MET A 68 14.51 -6.75 2.38
CA MET A 68 13.31 -6.56 3.17
C MET A 68 13.22 -5.15 3.73
N VAL A 69 12.05 -4.55 3.60
CA VAL A 69 11.69 -3.26 4.19
C VAL A 69 10.44 -3.51 5.01
N VAL A 70 10.46 -3.17 6.29
CA VAL A 70 9.38 -3.46 7.24
C VAL A 70 8.97 -2.17 7.93
N LEU A 71 7.66 -1.93 8.04
CA LEU A 71 7.13 -0.86 8.86
C LEU A 71 7.41 -1.14 10.34
N ARG A 72 8.15 -0.26 11.00
CA ARG A 72 8.36 -0.35 12.46
C ARG A 72 7.20 0.27 13.23
N GLU A 73 6.75 1.43 12.81
CA GLU A 73 5.68 2.20 13.46
C GLU A 73 4.98 3.08 12.42
N ALA A 74 3.68 3.31 12.62
CA ALA A 74 2.94 4.36 11.94
C ALA A 74 2.42 5.33 13.01
N ALA A 75 2.67 6.61 12.82
CA ALA A 75 2.26 7.67 13.73
C ALA A 75 1.48 8.75 12.97
N ASN A 76 0.54 9.41 13.67
CA ASN A 76 -0.29 10.49 13.11
C ASN A 76 -1.14 10.09 11.90
N VAL A 77 -1.71 8.87 11.93
CA VAL A 77 -2.61 8.33 10.90
C VAL A 77 -4.06 8.38 11.37
#